data_AF-A0A662TQ16-F1
#
_entry.id   AF-A0A662TQ16-F1
#
_cell.length_a   1.000
_cell.length_b   1.000
_cell.length_c   1.000
_cell.angle_alpha   90.00
_cell.angle_beta   90.00
_cell.angle_gamma   90.00
#
_symmetry.space_group_name_H-M   'P 1'
#
loop_
_entity.id
_entity.type
_entity.pdbx_description
1 polymer ?
#
loop_
_entity_poly.entity_id
_entity_poly.type
_entity_poly.pdbx_seq_one_letter_code
_entity_poly.pdbx_strand_id
1 'polypeptide(L)' 'MFLVNVIGPAGCGKSTLTKSFSEWMMVEGYSVGKVNLDPGCRETPYIPNVDVRER' A
#
# COMPACT_ATOMS: atom_id res chain seq x y z
N MET A 1 -1.30 12.96 11.87
CA MET A 1 -1.85 12.18 10.76
C MET A 1 -1.00 12.48 9.53
N PHE A 2 -0.37 11.46 8.94
CA PHE A 2 0.41 11.61 7.71
C PHE A 2 -0.25 10.81 6.59
N LEU A 3 -0.20 11.33 5.36
CA LEU A 3 -0.66 10.64 4.15
C LEU A 3 0.51 10.54 3.18
N VAL A 4 0.82 9.32 2.74
CA VAL A 4 1.91 9.05 1.80
C VAL A 4 1.33 8.39 0.55
N ASN A 5 1.47 9.06 -0.59
CA ASN A 5 1.06 8.53 -1.89
C ASN A 5 2.25 7.90 -2.61
N VAL A 6 2.16 6.62 -2.94
CA VAL A 6 3.20 5.90 -3.68
C VAL A 6 2.87 5.95 -5.16
N ILE A 7 3.58 6.80 -5.90
CA ILE A 7 3.38 7.05 -7.34
C ILE A 7 4.59 6.62 -8.17
N GLY A 8 4.37 6.33 -9.45
CA GLY A 8 5.42 5.90 -10.38
C GLY A 8 4.89 5.04 -11.53
N PRO A 9 5.70 4.81 -12.58
CA PRO A 9 5.29 4.04 -13.75
C PRO A 9 4.98 2.56 -13.43
N ALA A 10 4.33 1.87 -14.36
CA ALA A 10 4.06 0.43 -14.21
C ALA A 10 5.38 -0.35 -14.02
N GLY A 11 5.38 -1.34 -13.13
CA GLY A 11 6.56 -2.17 -12.86
C GLY A 11 7.64 -1.52 -11.97
N CYS A 12 7.54 -0.25 -11.58
CA CYS A 12 8.57 0.40 -10.74
C CYS A 12 8.56 -0.03 -9.25
N GLY A 13 7.76 -1.03 -8.87
CA GLY A 13 7.75 -1.59 -7.52
C GLY A 13 6.87 -0.88 -6.49
N LYS A 14 5.89 -0.06 -6.89
CA LYS A 14 4.98 0.67 -5.96
C LYS A 14 4.35 -0.23 -4.89
N SER A 15 3.77 -1.37 -5.29
CA SER A 15 3.09 -2.28 -4.37
C SER A 15 4.07 -2.95 -3.42
N THR A 16 5.27 -3.30 -3.91
CA THR A 16 6.36 -3.86 -3.10
C THR A 16 6.85 -2.84 -2.08
N LEU A 17 7.08 -1.58 -2.49
CA LEU A 17 7.46 -0.50 -1.59
C LEU A 17 6.39 -0.25 -0.53
N THR A 18 5.12 -0.23 -0.93
CA THR A 18 3.99 -0.04 0.00
C THR A 18 3.98 -1.12 1.08
N LYS A 19 4.18 -2.39 0.69
CA LYS A 19 4.31 -3.50 1.64
C LYS A 19 5.44 -3.25 2.62
N SER A 20 6.69 -3.21 2.15
CA SER A 20 7.87 -3.17 3.02
C SER A 20 7.94 -1.90 3.86
N PHE A 21 7.51 -0.77 3.32
CA PHE A 21 7.46 0.49 4.07
C PHE A 21 6.41 0.44 5.19
N SER A 22 5.21 -0.08 4.90
CA SER A 22 4.17 -0.22 5.92
C SER A 22 4.59 -1.20 7.03
N GLU A 23 5.23 -2.31 6.67
CA GLU A 23 5.76 -3.30 7.63
C GLU A 23 6.83 -2.67 8.52
N TRP A 24 7.79 -1.95 7.94
CA TRP A 24 8.80 -1.23 8.71
C TRP A 24 8.16 -0.20 9.66
N MET A 25 7.21 0.61 9.20
CA MET A 25 6.53 1.57 10.07
C MET A 25 5.78 0.91 11.24
N MET A 26 5.16 -0.25 11.01
CA MET A 26 4.52 -1.01 12.09
C MET A 26 5.55 -1.54 13.10
N VAL A 27 6.73 -1.97 12.64
CA VAL A 27 7.84 -2.40 13.52
C VAL A 27 8.34 -1.24 14.38
N GLU A 28 8.39 -0.02 13.83
CA GLU A 28 8.76 1.20 14.56
C GLU A 28 7.65 1.71 15.51
N GLY A 29 6.53 0.98 15.64
CA GLY A 29 5.44 1.30 16.56
C GLY A 29 4.37 2.26 16.03
N TYR A 30 4.38 2.56 14.73
CA TYR A 30 3.33 3.38 14.13
C TYR A 30 2.07 2.56 13.82
N SER A 31 0.90 3.19 13.99
CA SER A 31 -0.36 2.67 13.45
C SER A 31 -0.46 3.03 11.96
N VAL A 32 -0.52 2.03 11.09
CA VAL A 32 -0.47 2.22 9.63
C VAL A 32 -1.73 1.68 8.96
N GLY A 33 -2.41 2.56 8.21
CA GLY A 33 -3.46 2.18 7.27
C GLY A 33 -2.90 2.04 5.86
N LYS A 34 -3.25 0.95 5.17
CA LYS A 34 -2.90 0.69 3.77
C LYS A 34 -4.13 0.89 2.89
N VAL A 35 -3.98 1.61 1.79
CA VAL A 35 -5.07 1.86 0.83
C VAL A 35 -4.63 1.44 -0.55
N ASN A 36 -5.37 0.52 -1.18
CA ASN A 36 -5.20 0.18 -2.58
C ASN A 36 -6.16 1.00 -3.45
N LEU A 37 -5.60 1.82 -4.34
CA LEU A 37 -6.34 2.63 -5.32
C LEU A 37 -6.14 2.15 -6.76
N ASP A 38 -5.44 1.03 -6.97
CA ASP A 38 -5.24 0.47 -8.32
C ASP A 38 -6.33 -0.56 -8.63
N PRO A 39 -7.29 -0.26 -9.54
CA PRO A 39 -8.31 -1.21 -9.95
C PRO A 39 -7.79 -2.29 -10.90
N GLY A 40 -6.64 -2.07 -11.55
CA GLY A 40 -6.02 -3.01 -12.50
C GLY A 40 -5.13 -4.06 -11.82
N CYS A 41 -4.88 -3.91 -10.53
CA CYS A 41 -4.13 -4.84 -9.70
C CYS A 41 -4.88 -6.19 -9.55
N ARG A 42 -4.24 -7.29 -9.93
CA ARG A 42 -4.77 -8.66 -9.69
C ARG A 42 -4.71 -9.04 -8.22
N GLU A 43 -3.56 -8.83 -7.60
CA GLU A 43 -3.32 -9.08 -6.18
C GLU A 43 -2.36 -8.04 -5.59
N THR A 44 -2.55 -7.72 -4.31
CA THR A 44 -1.66 -6.85 -3.55
C THR A 44 -0.74 -7.70 -2.67
N PRO A 45 0.55 -7.37 -2.54
CA PRO A 45 1.48 -8.12 -1.68
C PRO A 45 1.32 -7.79 -0.18
N TYR A 46 0.28 -7.04 0.16
CA TYR A 46 -0.13 -6.64 1.50
C TYR A 46 -1.66 -6.70 1.61
N ILE A 47 -2.19 -6.78 2.84
CA ILE A 47 -3.63 -6.68 3.11
C ILE A 47 -4.01 -5.19 3.21
N PRO A 48 -4.78 -4.62 2.26
CA PRO A 48 -5.27 -3.25 2.36
C PRO A 48 -6.39 -3.13 3.40
N ASN A 49 -6.49 -1.96 4.02
CA ASN A 49 -7.62 -1.58 4.87
C ASN A 49 -8.79 -1.02 4.06
N VAL A 50 -8.47 -0.40 2.93
CA VAL A 50 -9.43 0.08 1.94
C VAL A 50 -8.91 -0.36 0.58
N ASP A 51 -9.75 -1.06 -0.18
CA ASP A 51 -9.43 -1.54 -1.52
C ASP A 51 -10.50 -1.09 -2.50
N VAL A 52 -10.11 -0.37 -3.54
CA VAL A 52 -11.02 0.08 -4.60
C VAL A 52 -11.72 -1.08 -5.34
N ARG A 53 -11.19 -2.30 -5.22
CA ARG A 53 -11.74 -3.51 -5.84
C ARG A 53 -12.89 -4.11 -5.04
N GLU A 54 -12.99 -3.81 -3.75
CA GLU A 54 -14.06 -4.25 -2.86
C GLU A 54 -15.22 -3.24 -2.95
N ARG A 55 -16.44 -3.71 -3.23
CA ARG A 55 -17.66 -2.89 -3.40
C ARG A 55 -18.51 -2.86 -2.15
#